data_AF-A0A2N6AX93-F1
#
_entry.id   AF-A0A2N6AX93-F1
#
_cell.length_a   1.000
_cell.length_b   1.000
_cell.length_c   1.000
_cell.angle_alpha   90.00
_cell.angle_beta   90.00
_cell.angle_gamma   90.00
#
_symmetry.space_group_name_H-M   'P 1'
#
loop_
_entity.id
_entity.type
_entity.pdbx_description
1 polymer ?
#
loop_
_entity_poly.entity_id
_entity_poly.type
_entity_poly.pdbx_seq_one_letter_code
_entity_poly.pdbx_strand_id
1 'polypeptide(L)'
;MGSKIVKMNSKTSVMTRILILVVVLLTGCDMGYDGKVRVVYEPAIDAREAAALSDIKRSGVVAEIAKFLNNEFYLADNLLIRIGSPTGPQFDNRYGEIEIPYRLITETKSTFRRGHPGKSDEEIYNASMDVLMHVLLHEVGHALIDLYDLPVVRNEEKEVDDLAAILLVEMFEDGGKIVMNAADSFGLRSGSESRAMRGRAYAGEHGWSIERFYNMACLVYGKSPNKMNQKQSLVAIAARDVGECRERYKTRKEYWISTLWPQLRNKSYWK
;
A
#
# COMPACT_ATOMS: atom_id res chain seq x y z
N MET A 1 -22.70 -72.49 -74.72
CA MET A 1 -22.87 -73.14 -73.41
C MET A 1 -22.31 -72.19 -72.34
N GLY A 2 -23.14 -71.69 -71.42
CA GLY A 2 -22.78 -70.84 -70.24
C GLY A 2 -22.55 -69.35 -70.53
N SER A 3 -23.53 -68.46 -70.32
CA SER A 3 -23.81 -67.68 -69.07
C SER A 3 -22.68 -66.72 -68.66
N LYS A 4 -22.87 -65.46 -68.27
CA LYS A 4 -24.03 -64.65 -67.86
C LYS A 4 -23.60 -63.17 -67.85
N ILE A 5 -24.52 -62.28 -68.22
CA ILE A 5 -24.46 -60.83 -67.97
C ILE A 5 -24.76 -60.58 -66.49
N VAL A 6 -23.98 -59.73 -65.78
CA VAL A 6 -24.49 -58.95 -64.63
C VAL A 6 -23.87 -57.53 -64.57
N LYS A 7 -24.80 -56.60 -64.34
CA LYS A 7 -24.82 -55.14 -64.23
C LYS A 7 -23.79 -54.42 -63.34
N MET A 8 -23.60 -53.15 -63.72
CA MET A 8 -23.12 -51.99 -62.96
C MET A 8 -23.69 -51.87 -61.54
N ASN A 9 -22.91 -51.27 -60.63
CA ASN A 9 -23.41 -50.14 -59.84
C ASN A 9 -22.31 -49.25 -59.26
N SER A 10 -22.52 -47.95 -59.44
CA SER A 10 -21.78 -46.84 -58.86
C SER A 10 -22.00 -46.76 -57.35
N LYS A 11 -20.93 -46.49 -56.60
CA LYS A 11 -21.04 -45.88 -55.27
C LYS A 11 -20.21 -44.60 -55.26
N THR A 12 -20.93 -43.49 -55.30
CA THR A 12 -20.46 -42.16 -54.96
C THR A 12 -19.96 -42.16 -53.52
N SER A 13 -18.67 -41.87 -53.33
CA SER A 13 -18.10 -41.64 -52.01
C SER A 13 -18.41 -40.20 -51.59
N VAL A 14 -19.27 -40.05 -50.58
CA VAL A 14 -19.50 -38.78 -49.90
C VAL A 14 -18.26 -38.48 -49.06
N MET A 15 -17.47 -37.50 -49.48
CA MET A 15 -16.38 -36.95 -48.67
C MET A 15 -16.98 -36.13 -47.52
N THR A 16 -17.07 -36.74 -46.34
CA THR A 16 -17.34 -36.04 -45.09
C THR A 16 -16.15 -35.14 -44.75
N ARG A 17 -16.29 -33.83 -44.96
CA ARG A 17 -15.34 -32.82 -44.47
C ARG A 17 -15.46 -32.74 -42.95
N ILE A 18 -14.50 -33.36 -42.25
CA ILE A 18 -14.33 -33.19 -40.81
C ILE A 18 -13.74 -31.78 -40.60
N LEU A 19 -14.59 -30.86 -40.14
CA LEU A 19 -14.16 -29.55 -39.66
C LEU A 19 -13.50 -29.76 -38.30
N ILE A 20 -12.17 -29.77 -38.24
CA ILE A 20 -11.43 -29.80 -36.97
C ILE A 20 -11.60 -28.42 -36.33
N LEU A 21 -12.54 -28.30 -35.41
CA LEU A 21 -12.66 -27.15 -34.53
C LEU A 21 -11.45 -27.20 -33.58
N VAL A 22 -10.41 -26.43 -33.87
CA VAL A 22 -9.31 -26.21 -32.92
C VAL A 22 -9.89 -25.35 -31.80
N VAL A 23 -10.44 -26.00 -30.78
CA VAL A 23 -10.69 -25.37 -29.50
C VAL A 23 -9.31 -25.11 -28.90
N VAL A 24 -8.81 -23.89 -29.09
CA VAL A 24 -7.74 -23.37 -28.25
C VAL A 24 -8.36 -23.29 -26.86
N LEU A 25 -8.19 -24.35 -26.07
CA LEU A 25 -8.31 -24.26 -24.64
C LEU A 25 -7.26 -23.23 -24.24
N LEU A 26 -7.69 -21.99 -24.06
CA LEU A 26 -7.02 -21.05 -23.19
C LEU A 26 -7.09 -21.69 -21.80
N THR A 27 -6.23 -22.67 -21.54
CA THR A 27 -5.79 -22.97 -20.20
C THR A 27 -5.20 -21.65 -19.73
N GLY A 28 -6.00 -20.87 -19.00
CA GLY A 28 -5.49 -19.77 -18.21
C GLY A 28 -4.30 -20.35 -17.48
N CYS A 29 -3.11 -19.83 -17.77
CA CYS A 29 -1.98 -20.09 -16.92
C CYS A 29 -2.46 -19.55 -15.58
N ASP A 30 -2.75 -20.44 -14.62
CA ASP A 30 -2.71 -20.08 -13.21
C ASP A 30 -1.27 -19.61 -13.00
N MET A 31 -1.01 -18.34 -13.29
CA MET A 31 0.10 -17.62 -12.70
C MET A 31 -0.25 -17.60 -11.23
N GLY A 32 0.12 -18.67 -10.52
CA GLY A 32 -0.22 -18.89 -9.13
C GLY A 32 0.48 -17.83 -8.30
N TYR A 33 -0.16 -16.67 -8.18
CA TYR A 33 0.21 -15.58 -7.29
C TYR A 33 0.15 -16.08 -5.83
N ASP A 34 1.21 -16.74 -5.37
CA ASP A 34 1.35 -17.27 -4.00
C ASP A 34 2.58 -16.70 -3.26
N GLY A 35 3.07 -15.55 -3.72
CA GLY A 35 4.08 -14.79 -3.00
C GLY A 35 3.67 -14.55 -1.54
N LYS A 36 4.64 -14.63 -0.62
CA LYS A 36 4.42 -14.43 0.81
C LYS A 36 5.15 -13.20 1.31
N VAL A 37 4.52 -12.51 2.26
CA VAL A 37 5.20 -11.48 3.04
C VAL A 37 5.95 -12.14 4.20
N ARG A 38 7.26 -11.89 4.26
CA ARG A 38 8.13 -12.31 5.35
C ARG A 38 8.62 -11.09 6.12
N VAL A 39 8.91 -11.27 7.41
CA VAL A 39 9.44 -10.19 8.26
C VAL A 39 10.77 -10.63 8.85
N VAL A 40 11.78 -9.77 8.78
CA VAL A 40 13.09 -9.96 9.43
C VAL A 40 13.38 -8.75 10.31
N TYR A 41 13.95 -9.00 11.47
CA TYR A 41 14.44 -7.97 12.39
C TYR A 41 15.95 -8.07 12.50
N GLU A 42 16.65 -7.01 12.12
CA GLU A 42 18.09 -6.90 12.29
C GLU A 42 18.45 -6.69 13.76
N PRO A 43 19.62 -7.16 14.23
CA PRO A 43 20.08 -6.89 15.57
C PRO A 43 20.32 -5.40 15.77
N ALA A 44 19.84 -4.86 16.90
CA ALA A 44 20.12 -3.48 17.30
C ALA A 44 21.62 -3.30 17.62
N ILE A 45 22.23 -2.23 17.12
CA ILE A 45 23.66 -1.97 17.34
C ILE A 45 23.95 -1.05 18.53
N ASP A 46 22.94 -0.37 19.06
CA ASP A 46 23.04 0.48 20.26
C ASP A 46 21.77 0.45 21.12
N ALA A 47 21.80 1.13 22.27
CA ALA A 47 20.67 1.19 23.19
C ALA A 47 19.43 1.91 22.62
N ARG A 48 19.62 2.85 21.67
CA ARG A 48 18.51 3.57 21.04
C ARG A 48 17.79 2.67 20.05
N GLU A 49 18.54 1.91 19.26
CA GLU A 49 17.96 0.89 18.38
C GLU A 49 17.32 -0.24 19.17
N ALA A 50 17.91 -0.67 20.29
CA ALA A 50 17.31 -1.69 21.13
C ALA A 50 15.95 -1.23 21.69
N ALA A 51 15.83 0.03 22.08
CA ALA A 51 14.56 0.62 22.49
C ALA A 51 13.54 0.67 21.33
N ALA A 52 13.97 1.13 20.14
CA ALA A 52 13.11 1.16 18.95
C ALA A 52 12.63 -0.24 18.54
N LEU A 53 13.51 -1.25 18.54
CA LEU A 53 13.16 -2.65 18.30
C LEU A 53 12.12 -3.15 19.30
N SER A 54 12.32 -2.86 20.59
CA SER A 54 11.36 -3.22 21.64
C SER A 54 9.99 -2.57 21.42
N ASP A 55 9.97 -1.27 21.10
CA ASP A 55 8.75 -0.53 20.79
C ASP A 55 8.02 -1.13 19.58
N ILE A 56 8.73 -1.39 18.47
CA ILE A 56 8.16 -1.97 17.25
C ILE A 56 7.56 -3.34 17.55
N LYS A 57 8.28 -4.23 18.24
CA LYS A 57 7.78 -5.56 18.58
C LYS A 57 6.58 -5.51 19.52
N ARG A 58 6.59 -4.62 20.51
CA ARG A 58 5.47 -4.42 21.44
C ARG A 58 4.21 -3.95 20.71
N SER A 59 4.36 -3.11 19.68
CA SER A 59 3.22 -2.53 18.96
C SER A 59 2.40 -3.55 18.16
N GLY A 60 3.02 -4.64 17.68
CA GLY A 60 2.36 -5.59 16.78
C GLY A 60 2.16 -5.09 15.34
N VAL A 61 2.41 -3.81 15.04
CA VAL A 61 2.14 -3.16 13.73
C VAL A 61 2.73 -3.95 12.56
N VAL A 62 4.00 -4.35 12.65
CA VAL A 62 4.68 -5.05 11.54
C VAL A 62 4.04 -6.41 11.28
N ALA A 63 3.65 -7.13 12.33
CA ALA A 63 2.98 -8.43 12.20
C ALA A 63 1.57 -8.27 11.63
N GLU A 64 0.86 -7.21 12.03
CA GLU A 64 -0.46 -6.87 11.52
C GLU A 64 -0.43 -6.56 10.01
N ILE A 65 0.50 -5.71 9.57
CA ILE A 65 0.69 -5.41 8.14
C ILE A 65 1.07 -6.66 7.35
N ALA A 66 2.01 -7.48 7.83
CA ALA A 66 2.38 -8.71 7.14
C ALA A 66 1.20 -9.69 7.04
N LYS A 67 0.38 -9.80 8.09
CA LYS A 67 -0.84 -10.61 8.08
C LYS A 67 -1.88 -10.06 7.09
N PHE A 68 -2.11 -8.75 7.12
CA PHE A 68 -3.02 -8.06 6.20
C PHE A 68 -2.65 -8.36 4.74
N LEU A 69 -1.39 -8.16 4.36
CA LEU A 69 -0.95 -8.37 2.99
C LEU A 69 -1.11 -9.81 2.51
N ASN A 70 -0.72 -10.77 3.34
CA ASN A 70 -0.87 -12.20 3.03
C ASN A 70 -2.35 -12.63 2.89
N ASN A 71 -3.26 -11.97 3.61
CA ASN A 71 -4.68 -12.32 3.62
C ASN A 71 -5.49 -11.59 2.55
N GLU A 72 -5.10 -10.38 2.18
CA GLU A 72 -5.86 -9.53 1.26
C GLU A 72 -5.35 -9.58 -0.19
N PHE A 73 -4.08 -9.96 -0.43
CA PHE A 73 -3.48 -9.89 -1.76
C PHE A 73 -2.93 -11.23 -2.27
N TYR A 74 -3.16 -11.48 -3.56
CA TYR A 74 -2.47 -12.49 -4.37
C TYR A 74 -1.15 -11.91 -4.88
N LEU A 75 -0.05 -12.07 -4.14
CA LEU A 75 1.25 -11.48 -4.47
C LEU A 75 1.96 -12.22 -5.62
N ALA A 76 2.51 -11.45 -6.57
CA ALA A 76 3.25 -11.95 -7.73
C ALA A 76 4.56 -12.62 -7.37
N ASP A 77 5.21 -12.09 -6.35
CA ASP A 77 6.44 -12.62 -5.78
C ASP A 77 6.44 -12.38 -4.26
N ASN A 78 7.43 -12.95 -3.58
CA ASN A 78 7.65 -12.72 -2.16
C ASN A 78 8.04 -11.26 -1.90
N LEU A 79 7.59 -10.76 -0.75
CA LEU A 79 7.94 -9.43 -0.26
C LEU A 79 8.59 -9.58 1.11
N LEU A 80 9.77 -9.01 1.31
CA LEU A 80 10.42 -9.01 2.61
C LEU A 80 10.25 -7.64 3.28
N ILE A 81 9.77 -7.62 4.52
CA ILE A 81 9.83 -6.44 5.39
C ILE A 81 11.05 -6.60 6.31
N ARG A 82 12.09 -5.80 6.09
CA ARG A 82 13.32 -5.77 6.87
C ARG A 82 13.29 -4.60 7.85
N ILE A 83 13.12 -4.91 9.12
CA ILE A 83 13.15 -3.94 10.22
C ILE A 83 14.56 -3.84 10.78
N GLY A 84 15.06 -2.62 10.94
CA GLY A 84 16.43 -2.34 11.38
C GLY A 84 17.45 -2.22 10.24
N SER A 85 16.99 -2.04 8.98
CA SER A 85 17.90 -1.78 7.86
C SER A 85 18.75 -0.52 8.11
N PRO A 86 20.02 -0.46 7.68
CA PRO A 86 20.82 0.78 7.73
C PRO A 86 20.30 1.87 6.78
N THR A 87 19.50 1.49 5.79
CA THR A 87 18.90 2.36 4.76
C THR A 87 17.39 2.51 4.97
N GLY A 88 16.76 3.35 4.14
CA GLY A 88 15.33 3.62 4.19
C GLY A 88 14.88 4.72 5.16
N PRO A 89 13.55 4.84 5.39
CA PRO A 89 12.49 3.98 4.87
C PRO A 89 12.42 4.00 3.34
N GLN A 90 12.27 2.83 2.70
CA GLN A 90 12.13 2.68 1.25
C GLN A 90 11.67 1.27 0.86
N PHE A 91 11.15 1.10 -0.37
CA PHE A 91 11.06 -0.16 -1.09
C PHE A 91 12.22 -0.28 -2.09
N ASP A 92 13.03 -1.34 -1.98
CA ASP A 92 14.08 -1.70 -2.94
C ASP A 92 13.57 -2.79 -3.90
N ASN A 93 13.20 -2.36 -5.11
CA ASN A 93 12.65 -3.24 -6.14
C ASN A 93 13.63 -4.30 -6.65
N ARG A 94 14.95 -4.12 -6.47
CA ARG A 94 15.96 -5.10 -6.93
C ARG A 94 15.86 -6.42 -6.16
N TYR A 95 15.35 -6.35 -4.93
CA TYR A 95 15.27 -7.49 -4.02
C TYR A 95 13.84 -7.78 -3.54
N GLY A 96 12.87 -6.93 -3.88
CA GLY A 96 11.52 -7.03 -3.34
C GLY A 96 11.51 -6.82 -1.82
N GLU A 97 12.24 -5.82 -1.33
CA GLU A 97 12.42 -5.57 0.11
C GLU A 97 11.91 -4.20 0.53
N ILE A 98 11.04 -4.16 1.54
CA ILE A 98 10.70 -2.95 2.29
C ILE A 98 11.68 -2.82 3.44
N GLU A 99 12.46 -1.75 3.46
CA GLU A 99 13.49 -1.48 4.45
C GLU A 99 13.04 -0.39 5.40
N ILE A 100 12.97 -0.70 6.70
CA ILE A 100 12.60 0.26 7.74
C ILE A 100 13.71 0.38 8.77
N PRO A 101 14.41 1.52 8.89
CA PRO A 101 15.47 1.68 9.87
C PRO A 101 14.90 1.95 11.27
N TYR A 102 15.58 1.50 12.32
CA TYR A 102 15.20 1.81 13.71
C TYR A 102 15.16 3.31 14.00
N ARG A 103 15.99 4.10 13.30
CA ARG A 103 16.02 5.55 13.44
C ARG A 103 14.68 6.20 13.14
N LEU A 104 13.84 5.63 12.27
CA LEU A 104 12.49 6.13 11.97
C LEU A 104 11.68 6.34 13.25
N ILE A 105 11.70 5.38 14.18
CA ILE A 105 10.95 5.46 15.44
C ILE A 105 11.55 6.52 16.35
N THR A 106 12.87 6.54 16.49
CA THR A 106 13.54 7.50 17.37
C THR A 106 13.35 8.95 16.89
N GLU A 107 13.45 9.20 15.57
CA GLU A 107 13.25 10.50 14.95
C GLU A 107 11.78 10.92 15.04
N THR A 108 10.84 9.99 14.85
CA THR A 108 9.39 10.27 14.97
C THR A 108 9.01 10.65 16.40
N LYS A 109 9.44 9.88 17.40
CA LYS A 109 9.22 10.22 18.82
C LYS A 109 9.81 11.59 19.16
N SER A 110 11.01 11.87 18.65
CA SER A 110 11.68 13.16 18.84
C SER A 110 10.89 14.32 18.22
N THR A 111 10.36 14.13 17.00
CA THR A 111 9.51 15.10 16.31
C THR A 111 8.23 15.39 17.07
N PHE A 112 7.51 14.36 17.52
CA PHE A 112 6.27 14.57 18.28
C PHE A 112 6.52 15.22 19.65
N ARG A 113 7.59 14.84 20.37
CA ARG A 113 7.94 15.47 21.66
C ARG A 113 8.21 16.97 21.52
N ARG A 114 8.89 17.38 20.44
CA ARG A 114 9.12 18.81 20.15
C ARG A 114 7.86 19.52 19.69
N GLY A 115 7.08 18.89 18.81
CA GLY A 115 5.87 19.47 18.23
C GLY A 115 4.71 19.59 19.20
N HIS A 116 4.65 18.72 20.21
CA HIS A 116 3.56 18.61 21.18
C HIS A 116 4.07 18.48 22.61
N PRO A 117 4.64 19.55 23.22
CA PRO A 117 5.33 19.50 24.52
C PRO A 117 4.45 19.17 25.75
N GLY A 118 3.18 18.84 25.55
CA GLY A 118 2.25 18.40 26.62
C GLY A 118 1.75 16.97 26.49
N LYS A 119 2.13 16.23 25.43
CA LYS A 119 1.74 14.82 25.26
C LYS A 119 2.57 13.91 26.16
N SER A 120 1.92 12.93 26.76
CA SER A 120 2.56 11.86 27.55
C SER A 120 3.44 10.95 26.67
N ASP A 121 4.36 10.22 27.29
CA ASP A 121 5.21 9.26 26.57
C ASP A 121 4.39 8.16 25.85
N GLU A 122 3.24 7.78 26.40
CA GLU A 122 2.33 6.82 25.78
C GLU A 122 1.66 7.40 24.52
N GLU A 123 1.19 8.65 24.57
CA GLU A 123 0.65 9.33 23.38
C GLU A 123 1.69 9.50 22.29
N ILE A 124 2.93 9.84 22.66
CA ILE A 124 4.06 9.94 21.72
C ILE A 124 4.39 8.56 21.13
N TYR A 125 4.39 7.51 21.95
CA TYR A 125 4.60 6.13 21.49
C TYR A 125 3.52 5.72 20.48
N ASN A 126 2.24 5.88 20.83
CA ASN A 126 1.12 5.52 19.96
C ASN A 126 1.18 6.28 18.62
N ALA A 127 1.36 7.60 18.65
CA ALA A 127 1.49 8.39 17.42
C ALA A 127 2.71 7.98 16.57
N SER A 128 3.80 7.52 17.20
CA SER A 128 4.97 7.03 16.47
C SER A 128 4.74 5.66 15.82
N MET A 129 3.93 4.79 16.44
CA MET A 129 3.54 3.51 15.85
C MET A 129 2.53 3.71 14.72
N ASP A 130 1.64 4.69 14.83
CA ASP A 130 0.72 5.08 13.76
C ASP A 130 1.50 5.57 12.51
N VAL A 131 2.55 6.37 12.71
CA VAL A 131 3.45 6.78 11.62
C VAL A 131 4.16 5.58 11.01
N LEU A 132 4.67 4.64 11.83
CA LEU A 132 5.29 3.42 11.32
C LEU A 132 4.32 2.63 10.42
N MET A 133 3.07 2.50 10.84
CA MET A 133 2.05 1.77 10.09
C MET A 133 1.75 2.44 8.75
N HIS A 134 1.62 3.77 8.72
CA HIS A 134 1.48 4.52 7.48
C HIS A 134 2.70 4.34 6.57
N VAL A 135 3.92 4.50 7.09
CA VAL A 135 5.15 4.36 6.30
C VAL A 135 5.25 2.95 5.71
N LEU A 136 4.96 1.90 6.49
CA LEU A 136 4.93 0.53 5.96
C LEU A 136 3.94 0.39 4.80
N LEU A 137 2.73 0.93 4.92
CA LEU A 137 1.72 0.87 3.85
C LEU A 137 2.07 1.76 2.64
N HIS A 138 2.82 2.84 2.85
CA HIS A 138 3.39 3.66 1.78
C HIS A 138 4.42 2.85 0.98
N GLU A 139 5.37 2.17 1.65
CA GLU A 139 6.34 1.31 0.96
C GLU A 139 5.69 0.09 0.31
N VAL A 140 4.62 -0.44 0.90
CA VAL A 140 3.76 -1.44 0.25
C VAL A 140 3.16 -0.90 -1.04
N GLY A 141 2.76 0.38 -1.07
CA GLY A 141 2.25 1.00 -2.29
C GLY A 141 3.26 0.94 -3.43
N HIS A 142 4.51 1.29 -3.16
CA HIS A 142 5.61 1.13 -4.13
C HIS A 142 5.76 -0.32 -4.57
N ALA A 143 5.75 -1.26 -3.61
CA ALA A 143 5.86 -2.69 -3.91
C ALA A 143 4.71 -3.21 -4.79
N LEU A 144 3.46 -2.78 -4.54
CA LEU A 144 2.31 -3.22 -5.35
C LEU A 144 2.34 -2.61 -6.75
N ILE A 145 2.83 -1.38 -6.89
CA ILE A 145 3.03 -0.74 -8.20
C ILE A 145 4.04 -1.55 -9.02
N ASP A 146 5.19 -1.89 -8.43
CA ASP A 146 6.25 -2.65 -9.08
C ASP A 146 5.82 -4.09 -9.40
N LEU A 147 5.24 -4.81 -8.44
CA LEU A 147 4.84 -6.22 -8.58
C LEU A 147 3.77 -6.46 -9.66
N TYR A 148 2.93 -5.48 -9.94
CA TYR A 148 1.81 -5.63 -10.89
C TYR A 148 1.90 -4.66 -12.08
N ASP A 149 3.01 -3.96 -12.25
CA ASP A 149 3.22 -2.94 -13.29
C ASP A 149 2.03 -1.95 -13.36
N LEU A 150 1.63 -1.43 -12.19
CA LEU A 150 0.46 -0.56 -12.10
C LEU A 150 0.77 0.82 -12.67
N PRO A 151 -0.16 1.43 -13.42
CA PRO A 151 0.04 2.76 -13.95
C PRO A 151 0.10 3.80 -12.82
N VAL A 152 1.10 4.69 -12.87
CA VAL A 152 1.19 5.86 -11.99
C VAL A 152 0.67 7.08 -12.76
N VAL A 153 -0.50 7.58 -12.36
CA VAL A 153 -1.19 8.66 -13.09
C VAL A 153 -0.69 10.05 -12.70
N ARG A 154 -0.23 10.23 -11.45
CA ARG A 154 0.29 11.49 -10.92
C ARG A 154 1.75 11.31 -10.49
N ASN A 155 2.11 11.88 -9.34
CA ASN A 155 3.40 11.64 -8.71
C ASN A 155 3.28 10.42 -7.79
N GLU A 156 4.20 9.46 -7.92
CA GLU A 156 4.13 8.15 -7.27
C GLU A 156 3.97 8.27 -5.75
N GLU A 157 4.78 9.10 -5.09
CA GLU A 157 4.71 9.36 -3.65
C GLU A 157 3.32 9.79 -3.18
N LYS A 158 2.65 10.66 -3.96
CA LYS A 158 1.28 11.10 -3.66
C LYS A 158 0.26 10.00 -3.93
N GLU A 159 0.50 9.16 -4.94
CA GLU A 159 -0.35 8.00 -5.23
C GLU A 159 -0.27 6.97 -4.09
N VAL A 160 0.94 6.63 -3.64
CA VAL A 160 1.15 5.64 -2.58
C VAL A 160 0.76 6.16 -1.19
N ASP A 161 0.87 7.47 -0.92
CA ASP A 161 0.26 8.10 0.26
C ASP A 161 -1.26 7.95 0.26
N ASP A 162 -1.90 8.22 -0.88
CA ASP A 162 -3.35 8.07 -1.01
C ASP A 162 -3.75 6.60 -0.79
N LEU A 163 -2.97 5.65 -1.34
CA LEU A 163 -3.22 4.22 -1.13
C LEU A 163 -3.09 3.85 0.35
N ALA A 164 -2.00 4.24 1.00
CA ALA A 164 -1.77 3.97 2.41
C ALA A 164 -2.90 4.52 3.28
N ALA A 165 -3.31 5.77 3.01
CA ALA A 165 -4.44 6.38 3.71
C ALA A 165 -5.75 5.64 3.47
N ILE A 166 -6.05 5.23 2.23
CA ILE A 166 -7.26 4.46 1.89
C ILE A 166 -7.26 3.10 2.58
N LEU A 167 -6.16 2.35 2.51
CA LEU A 167 -6.04 1.04 3.17
C LEU A 167 -6.27 1.20 4.68
N LEU A 168 -5.63 2.19 5.32
CA LEU A 168 -5.82 2.48 6.73
C LEU A 168 -7.28 2.75 7.07
N VAL A 169 -7.92 3.70 6.38
CA VAL A 169 -9.27 4.09 6.74
C VAL A 169 -10.32 3.02 6.41
N GLU A 170 -10.11 2.18 5.39
CA GLU A 170 -11.04 1.10 4.99
C GLU A 170 -10.85 -0.18 5.82
N MET A 171 -9.61 -0.56 6.13
CA MET A 171 -9.30 -1.93 6.54
C MET A 171 -8.83 -2.07 7.99
N PHE A 172 -8.50 -0.95 8.65
CA PHE A 172 -7.94 -0.96 10.00
C PHE A 172 -8.80 -0.18 11.00
N GLU A 173 -8.86 -0.71 12.22
CA GLU A 173 -9.47 0.02 13.35
C GLU A 173 -8.72 1.32 13.60
N ASP A 174 -9.45 2.37 13.99
CA ASP A 174 -8.90 3.71 14.18
C ASP A 174 -8.11 4.28 12.97
N GLY A 175 -8.30 3.73 11.77
CA GLY A 175 -7.54 4.13 10.57
C GLY A 175 -7.52 5.64 10.30
N GLY A 176 -8.63 6.34 10.57
CA GLY A 176 -8.68 7.80 10.47
C GLY A 176 -7.72 8.51 11.45
N LYS A 177 -7.62 8.04 12.69
CA LYS A 177 -6.67 8.56 13.69
C LYS A 177 -5.22 8.25 13.28
N ILE A 178 -4.96 7.04 12.77
CA ILE A 178 -3.63 6.63 12.31
C ILE A 178 -3.17 7.55 11.18
N VAL A 179 -4.00 7.76 10.17
CA VAL A 179 -3.71 8.68 9.05
C VAL A 179 -3.53 10.12 9.54
N MET A 180 -4.32 10.58 10.52
CA MET A 180 -4.15 11.93 11.06
C MET A 180 -2.84 12.10 11.84
N ASN A 181 -2.40 11.10 12.61
CA ASN A 181 -1.09 11.11 13.27
C ASN A 181 0.04 11.06 12.24
N ALA A 182 -0.11 10.25 11.18
CA ALA A 182 0.82 10.23 10.06
C ALA A 182 0.94 11.61 9.40
N ALA A 183 -0.20 12.21 9.04
CA ALA A 183 -0.29 13.56 8.47
C ALA A 183 0.37 14.59 9.38
N ASP A 184 0.02 14.65 10.67
CA ASP A 184 0.65 15.56 11.65
C ASP A 184 2.18 15.44 11.64
N SER A 185 2.71 14.23 11.49
CA SER A 185 4.14 13.99 11.38
C SER A 185 4.80 14.65 10.15
N PHE A 186 4.08 14.79 9.02
CA PHE A 186 4.52 15.60 7.87
C PHE A 186 4.45 17.10 8.18
N GLY A 187 3.36 17.54 8.83
CA GLY A 187 3.18 18.94 9.25
C GLY A 187 4.32 19.41 10.15
N LEU A 188 4.63 18.65 11.21
CA LEU A 188 5.72 18.94 12.15
C LEU A 188 7.09 18.96 11.48
N ARG A 189 7.34 18.06 10.52
CA ARG A 189 8.63 18.00 9.79
C ARG A 189 8.78 19.15 8.81
N SER A 190 7.71 19.53 8.11
CA SER A 190 7.69 20.65 7.16
C SER A 190 8.02 21.99 7.83
N GLY A 191 7.56 22.21 9.07
CA GLY A 191 7.89 23.41 9.84
C GLY A 191 9.30 23.41 10.43
N SER A 192 9.94 22.24 10.53
CA SER A 192 11.27 22.05 11.11
C SER A 192 12.42 22.10 10.10
N GLU A 193 12.13 22.25 8.81
CA GLU A 193 13.14 22.42 7.76
C GLU A 193 13.90 23.73 7.91
N SER A 194 14.88 23.74 8.83
CA SER A 194 16.02 24.63 8.72
C SER A 194 16.75 24.35 7.40
N ARG A 195 17.31 25.41 6.81
CA ARG A 195 17.99 25.47 5.51
C ARG A 195 19.09 24.40 5.29
N ALA A 196 19.48 23.64 6.34
CA ALA A 196 20.57 22.67 6.36
C ALA A 196 20.20 21.23 5.93
N MET A 197 18.92 20.83 5.91
CA MET A 197 18.53 19.45 5.52
C MET A 197 18.28 19.24 4.01
N ARG A 198 18.45 20.29 3.18
CA ARG A 198 18.25 20.24 1.72
C ARG A 198 19.33 19.47 0.93
N GLY A 199 20.29 18.85 1.63
CA GLY A 199 21.52 18.33 1.03
C GLY A 199 21.53 16.86 0.62
N ARG A 200 20.41 16.13 0.58
CA ARG A 200 20.41 14.72 0.15
C ARG A 200 19.24 14.43 -0.79
N ALA A 201 19.47 13.55 -1.77
CA ALA A 201 18.51 13.05 -2.77
C ALA A 201 17.16 12.58 -2.19
N TYR A 202 17.11 12.29 -0.89
CA TYR A 202 15.90 12.01 -0.11
C TYR A 202 14.91 13.19 -0.01
N ALA A 203 15.36 14.44 -0.15
CA ALA A 203 14.52 15.63 0.02
C ALA A 203 13.77 16.07 -1.26
N GLY A 204 14.05 15.43 -2.41
CA GLY A 204 13.40 15.76 -3.68
C GLY A 204 12.02 15.14 -3.79
N GLU A 205 11.96 13.82 -3.96
CA GLU A 205 10.72 13.08 -4.23
C GLU A 205 10.03 12.65 -2.93
N HIS A 206 10.76 12.14 -1.93
CA HIS A 206 10.25 11.84 -0.58
C HIS A 206 10.12 13.07 0.35
N GLY A 207 9.97 14.27 -0.22
CA GLY A 207 9.90 15.51 0.54
C GLY A 207 8.75 15.53 1.55
N TRP A 208 9.05 15.93 2.79
CA TRP A 208 8.06 16.11 3.88
C TRP A 208 7.26 17.39 3.68
N SER A 209 6.41 17.43 2.65
CA SER A 209 5.67 18.65 2.31
C SER A 209 4.39 18.80 3.13
N ILE A 210 4.03 20.04 3.44
CA ILE A 210 2.72 20.37 4.02
C ILE A 210 1.56 19.95 3.08
N GLU A 211 1.82 19.80 1.78
CA GLU A 211 0.83 19.29 0.82
C GLU A 211 0.42 17.84 1.15
N ARG A 212 1.38 16.98 1.51
CA ARG A 212 1.10 15.57 1.91
C ARG A 212 0.23 15.52 3.16
N PHE A 213 0.49 16.40 4.15
CA PHE A 213 -0.41 16.59 5.31
C PHE A 213 -1.84 16.87 4.85
N TYR A 214 -2.03 17.86 3.96
CA TYR A 214 -3.38 18.28 3.53
C TYR A 214 -4.10 17.18 2.75
N ASN A 215 -3.38 16.45 1.88
CA ASN A 215 -3.96 15.40 1.07
C ASN A 215 -4.52 14.26 1.93
N MET A 216 -3.72 13.75 2.86
CA MET A 216 -4.16 12.71 3.80
C MET A 216 -5.30 13.17 4.71
N ALA A 217 -5.21 14.37 5.29
CA ALA A 217 -6.27 14.89 6.15
C ALA A 217 -7.61 15.03 5.41
N CYS A 218 -7.56 15.43 4.14
CA CYS A 218 -8.73 15.55 3.28
C CYS A 218 -9.36 14.17 2.97
N LEU A 219 -8.57 13.11 2.79
CA LEU A 219 -9.09 11.74 2.63
C LEU A 219 -9.84 11.25 3.87
N VAL A 220 -9.27 11.45 5.07
CA VAL A 220 -9.94 11.09 6.34
C VAL A 220 -11.24 11.86 6.50
N TYR A 221 -11.20 13.17 6.23
CA TYR A 221 -12.39 14.02 6.36
C TYR A 221 -13.46 13.68 5.32
N GLY A 222 -13.07 13.38 4.09
CA GLY A 222 -13.96 12.95 3.02
C GLY A 222 -14.72 11.66 3.35
N LYS A 223 -14.06 10.69 3.99
CA LYS A 223 -14.69 9.43 4.41
C LYS A 223 -15.77 9.61 5.47
N SER A 224 -15.51 10.41 6.50
CA SER A 224 -16.42 10.54 7.65
C SER A 224 -16.33 11.92 8.30
N PRO A 225 -16.95 12.96 7.69
CA PRO A 225 -16.88 14.33 8.18
C PRO A 225 -17.37 14.52 9.62
N ASN A 226 -18.31 13.67 10.06
CA ASN A 226 -19.02 13.80 11.35
C ASN A 226 -18.35 13.06 12.51
N LYS A 227 -17.29 12.26 12.25
CA LYS A 227 -16.62 11.44 13.28
C LYS A 227 -15.32 12.04 13.81
N MET A 228 -14.87 13.16 13.28
CA MET A 228 -13.60 13.78 13.69
C MET A 228 -13.77 14.69 14.90
N ASN A 229 -13.61 14.11 16.09
CA ASN A 229 -13.59 14.81 17.37
C ASN A 229 -12.16 15.22 17.77
N GLN A 230 -11.40 15.98 16.96
CA GLN A 230 -10.18 16.66 17.44
C GLN A 230 -9.95 18.02 16.78
N LYS A 231 -9.62 19.00 17.63
CA LYS A 231 -9.72 20.45 17.39
C LYS A 231 -8.52 21.07 16.64
N GLN A 232 -7.66 20.28 16.01
CA GLN A 232 -6.43 20.78 15.35
C GLN A 232 -6.40 20.49 13.84
N SER A 233 -6.94 19.37 13.37
CA SER A 233 -7.16 19.05 11.95
C SER A 233 -8.19 19.97 11.28
N LEU A 234 -9.09 20.55 12.09
CA LEU A 234 -10.18 21.41 11.64
C LEU A 234 -9.70 22.74 11.05
N VAL A 235 -8.55 23.30 11.43
CA VAL A 235 -8.04 24.56 10.86
C VAL A 235 -7.46 24.36 9.46
N ALA A 236 -6.84 23.20 9.22
CA ALA A 236 -6.27 22.85 7.92
C ALA A 236 -7.33 22.38 6.90
N ILE A 237 -8.42 21.78 7.39
CA ILE A 237 -9.60 21.42 6.58
C ILE A 237 -10.51 22.65 6.35
N ALA A 238 -10.61 23.59 7.30
CA ALA A 238 -11.45 24.80 7.19
C ALA A 238 -11.07 25.74 6.03
N ALA A 239 -9.95 25.50 5.33
CA ALA A 239 -9.55 26.24 4.15
C ALA A 239 -10.00 25.60 2.81
N ARG A 240 -10.67 24.43 2.82
CA ARG A 240 -11.13 23.73 1.60
C ARG A 240 -12.59 23.28 1.71
N ASP A 241 -13.26 23.18 0.57
CA ASP A 241 -14.67 22.80 0.49
C ASP A 241 -14.85 21.34 0.95
N VAL A 242 -15.79 21.10 1.88
CA VAL A 242 -16.17 19.75 2.36
C VAL A 242 -16.56 18.84 1.18
N GLY A 243 -17.20 19.40 0.15
CA GLY A 243 -17.55 18.69 -1.08
C GLY A 243 -16.32 18.17 -1.83
N GLU A 244 -15.25 18.96 -1.89
CA GLU A 244 -13.99 18.59 -2.56
C GLU A 244 -13.32 17.40 -1.86
N CYS A 245 -13.28 17.39 -0.53
CA CYS A 245 -12.68 16.28 0.21
C CYS A 245 -13.49 14.98 0.10
N ARG A 246 -14.83 15.07 0.09
CA ARG A 246 -15.68 13.89 -0.14
C ARG A 246 -15.46 13.31 -1.53
N GLU A 247 -15.45 14.16 -2.56
CA GLU A 247 -15.23 13.71 -3.93
C GLU A 247 -13.83 13.12 -4.07
N ARG A 248 -12.80 13.77 -3.53
CA ARG A 248 -11.43 13.24 -3.53
C ARG A 248 -11.36 11.86 -2.89
N TYR A 249 -11.89 11.68 -1.67
CA TYR A 249 -11.89 10.36 -1.03
C TYR A 249 -12.58 9.31 -1.92
N LYS A 250 -13.75 9.62 -2.47
CA LYS A 250 -14.50 8.72 -3.34
C LYS A 250 -13.70 8.34 -4.59
N THR A 251 -13.23 9.32 -5.36
CA THR A 251 -12.49 9.07 -6.61
C THR A 251 -11.21 8.27 -6.35
N ARG A 252 -10.48 8.58 -5.26
CA ARG A 252 -9.23 7.89 -4.92
C ARG A 252 -9.47 6.45 -4.44
N LYS A 253 -10.54 6.22 -3.66
CA LYS A 253 -10.97 4.87 -3.29
C LYS A 253 -11.34 4.05 -4.52
N GLU A 254 -12.17 4.60 -5.41
CA GLU A 254 -12.59 3.92 -6.65
C GLU A 254 -11.40 3.61 -7.58
N TYR A 255 -10.45 4.54 -7.70
CA TYR A 255 -9.22 4.33 -8.45
C TYR A 255 -8.39 3.15 -7.89
N TRP A 256 -8.12 3.14 -6.59
CA TRP A 256 -7.28 2.09 -6.00
C TRP A 256 -7.96 0.72 -5.95
N ILE A 257 -9.27 0.68 -5.67
CA ILE A 257 -10.05 -0.57 -5.74
C ILE A 257 -10.04 -1.13 -7.15
N SER A 258 -10.30 -0.31 -8.18
CA SER A 258 -10.33 -0.77 -9.55
C SER A 258 -8.95 -1.26 -10.02
N THR A 259 -7.89 -0.55 -9.65
CA THR A 259 -6.50 -0.88 -9.97
C THR A 259 -6.06 -2.19 -9.32
N LEU A 260 -6.38 -2.40 -8.03
CA LEU A 260 -5.96 -3.59 -7.27
C LEU A 260 -6.93 -4.76 -7.42
N TRP A 261 -8.11 -4.57 -8.02
CA TRP A 261 -9.17 -5.59 -8.12
C TRP A 261 -8.70 -6.97 -8.60
N PRO A 262 -7.80 -7.10 -9.59
CA PRO A 262 -7.33 -8.42 -10.02
C PRO A 262 -6.60 -9.19 -8.92
N GLN A 263 -5.94 -8.47 -8.02
CA GLN A 263 -5.01 -9.02 -7.02
C GLN A 263 -5.62 -9.17 -5.63
N LEU A 264 -6.84 -8.66 -5.40
CA LEU A 264 -7.53 -8.79 -4.12
C LEU A 264 -8.11 -10.19 -3.93
N ARG A 265 -7.77 -10.83 -2.81
CA ARG A 265 -8.31 -12.11 -2.36
C ARG A 265 -9.78 -11.99 -1.96
N ASN A 266 -10.11 -10.98 -1.16
CA ASN A 266 -11.47 -10.76 -0.69
C ASN A 266 -12.09 -9.46 -1.21
N LYS A 267 -12.73 -9.57 -2.38
CA LYS A 267 -13.41 -8.46 -3.06
C LYS A 267 -14.63 -7.93 -2.31
N SER A 268 -15.16 -8.68 -1.34
CA SER A 268 -16.38 -8.32 -0.63
C SER A 268 -16.18 -7.18 0.38
N TYR A 269 -14.96 -7.02 0.93
CA TYR A 269 -14.63 -5.92 1.84
C TYR A 269 -14.56 -4.55 1.17
N TRP A 270 -14.45 -4.53 -0.16
CA TRP A 270 -14.24 -3.31 -0.95
C TRP A 270 -15.51 -2.84 -1.68
N LYS A 271 -16.63 -3.56 -1.54
CA LYS A 271 -17.95 -3.16 -2.06
C LYS A 271 -18.68 -2.28 -1.06
#